data_AF-A0A914JNN9-F1
#
_entry.id   AF-A0A914JNN9-F1
#
_cell.length_a   1.000
_cell.length_b   1.000
_cell.length_c   1.000
_cell.angle_alpha   90.00
_cell.angle_beta   90.00
_cell.angle_gamma   90.00
#
_symmetry.space_group_name_H-M   'P 1'
#
loop_
_entity.id
_entity.type
_entity.pdbx_description
1 polymer ?
#
loop_
_entity_poly.entity_id
_entity_poly.type
_entity_poly.pdbx_seq_one_letter_code
_entity_poly.pdbx_strand_id
1 'polypeptide(L)'
;MLKPYQTTRAFHSSTVRFRTAKFKPKISRSKPIKTPSMLALDNFDFYYGPLYGEQWPSIRLGLLTPNKFVAVLNRFSQSKDVNEQILKDLGTVNIMKFLRSGTSEKTLENLEKRKAEILKKPLQSLEGDVLTEEEAFGKN
;
A
#
# COMPACT_ATOMS: atom_id res chain seq x y z
N MET A 1 -67.96 -51.18 37.66
CA MET A 1 -67.58 -51.13 36.24
C MET A 1 -67.26 -49.68 35.88
N LEU A 2 -65.99 -49.39 35.60
CA LEU A 2 -65.47 -48.05 35.28
C LEU A 2 -65.73 -47.73 33.80
N LYS A 3 -66.26 -46.54 33.48
CA LYS A 3 -66.28 -46.01 32.11
C LYS A 3 -65.02 -45.15 31.90
N PRO A 4 -64.31 -45.29 30.77
CA PRO A 4 -63.01 -44.66 30.54
C PRO A 4 -63.12 -43.14 30.33
N TYR A 5 -62.23 -42.39 30.97
CA TYR A 5 -61.98 -40.97 30.76
C TYR A 5 -61.46 -40.74 29.34
N GLN A 6 -62.26 -40.07 28.51
CA GLN A 6 -61.84 -39.67 27.16
C GLN A 6 -60.92 -38.45 27.27
N THR A 7 -59.62 -38.67 27.11
CA THR A 7 -58.61 -37.60 27.02
C THR A 7 -58.68 -36.97 25.64
N THR A 8 -59.41 -35.86 25.48
CA THR A 8 -59.26 -35.01 24.29
C THR A 8 -57.99 -34.18 24.42
N ARG A 9 -56.85 -34.73 23.99
CA ARG A 9 -55.66 -33.91 23.70
C ARG A 9 -55.93 -33.12 22.43
N ALA A 10 -56.37 -31.88 22.59
CA ALA A 10 -56.37 -30.93 21.50
C ALA A 10 -54.91 -30.66 21.11
N PHE A 11 -54.48 -31.21 19.97
CA PHE A 11 -53.24 -30.78 19.32
C PHE A 11 -53.47 -29.38 18.77
N HIS A 12 -53.13 -28.37 19.59
CA HIS A 12 -53.04 -27.01 19.10
C HIS A 12 -51.82 -26.94 18.18
N SER A 13 -52.05 -27.03 16.87
CA SER A 13 -51.02 -26.72 15.88
C SER A 13 -50.70 -25.24 15.99
N SER A 14 -49.76 -24.89 16.85
CA SER A 14 -49.13 -23.58 16.83
C SER A 14 -48.29 -23.53 15.55
N THR A 15 -48.92 -23.08 14.47
CA THR A 15 -48.15 -22.63 13.31
C THR A 15 -47.36 -21.41 13.77
N VAL A 16 -46.12 -21.63 14.21
CA VAL A 16 -45.16 -20.56 14.46
C VAL A 16 -44.88 -19.93 13.12
N ARG A 17 -45.62 -18.86 12.80
CA ARG A 17 -45.27 -18.02 11.66
C ARG A 17 -43.96 -17.36 12.03
N PHE A 18 -42.84 -17.89 11.53
CA PHE A 18 -41.58 -17.17 11.50
C PHE A 18 -41.87 -15.85 10.79
N ARG A 19 -41.97 -14.77 11.56
CA ARG A 19 -42.11 -13.43 10.99
C ARG A 19 -40.90 -13.24 10.10
N THR A 20 -41.10 -13.20 8.79
CA THR A 20 -40.08 -12.64 7.90
C THR A 20 -39.74 -11.28 8.48
N ALA A 21 -38.48 -11.07 8.86
CA ALA A 21 -37.97 -9.76 9.20
C ALA A 21 -38.11 -8.91 7.93
N LYS A 22 -39.28 -8.31 7.73
CA LYS A 22 -39.52 -7.37 6.63
C LYS A 22 -38.63 -6.18 6.93
N PHE A 23 -37.44 -6.19 6.35
CA PHE A 23 -36.50 -5.09 6.40
C PHE A 23 -37.22 -3.85 5.86
N LYS A 24 -37.56 -2.92 6.76
CA LYS A 24 -38.12 -1.64 6.35
C LYS A 24 -37.01 -0.89 5.61
N PRO A 25 -37.22 -0.45 4.36
CA PRO A 25 -36.21 0.36 3.68
C PRO A 25 -36.00 1.64 4.50
N LYS A 26 -34.75 2.10 4.59
CA LYS A 26 -34.41 3.31 5.33
C LYS A 26 -35.06 4.52 4.64
N ILE A 27 -36.01 5.16 5.33
CA ILE A 27 -36.83 6.26 4.79
C ILE A 27 -36.08 7.60 4.84
N SER A 28 -35.14 7.77 5.78
CA SER A 28 -34.31 8.98 5.83
C SER A 28 -33.12 8.87 4.88
N ARG A 29 -33.00 9.84 3.96
CA ARG A 29 -31.77 10.07 3.19
C ARG A 29 -30.70 10.69 4.11
N SER A 30 -30.27 9.95 5.14
CA SER A 30 -29.09 10.34 5.91
C SER A 30 -27.89 10.29 4.98
N LYS A 31 -27.07 11.35 4.94
CA LYS A 31 -25.78 11.32 4.23
C LYS A 31 -25.04 10.04 4.67
N PRO A 32 -24.51 9.24 3.73
CA PRO A 32 -23.77 8.05 4.10
C PRO A 32 -22.57 8.45 4.96
N ILE A 33 -22.28 7.65 5.98
CA ILE A 33 -21.09 7.85 6.81
C ILE A 33 -19.87 7.73 5.91
N LYS A 34 -19.01 8.76 5.92
CA LYS A 34 -17.81 8.76 5.08
C LYS A 34 -16.83 7.71 5.61
N THR A 35 -16.26 6.92 4.71
CA THR A 35 -15.16 6.02 5.05
C THR A 35 -13.90 6.84 5.35
N PRO A 36 -12.94 6.29 6.13
CA PRO A 36 -11.67 6.99 6.38
C PRO A 36 -10.93 7.34 5.09
N SER A 37 -11.01 6.49 4.06
CA SER A 37 -10.43 6.77 2.74
C SER A 37 -11.09 7.96 2.05
N MET A 38 -12.41 8.14 2.20
CA MET A 38 -13.11 9.28 1.62
C MET A 38 -12.80 10.58 2.37
N LEU A 39 -12.63 10.52 3.71
CA LEU A 39 -12.15 11.65 4.50
C LEU A 39 -10.72 12.04 4.14
N ALA A 40 -9.84 11.06 3.89
CA ALA A 40 -8.48 11.31 3.41
C ALA A 40 -8.49 11.98 2.03
N LEU A 41 -9.37 11.54 1.13
CA LEU A 41 -9.50 12.14 -0.20
C LEU A 41 -9.98 13.60 -0.13
N ASP A 42 -10.95 13.89 0.74
CA ASP A 42 -11.41 15.26 0.99
C ASP A 42 -10.27 16.15 1.53
N ASN A 43 -9.43 15.61 2.42
CA ASN A 43 -8.26 16.31 2.96
C ASN A 43 -7.23 16.60 1.86
N PHE A 44 -6.91 15.60 1.02
CA PHE A 44 -6.02 15.77 -0.13
C PHE A 44 -6.54 16.85 -1.09
N ASP A 45 -7.83 16.85 -1.42
CA ASP A 45 -8.42 17.87 -2.30
C ASP A 45 -8.31 19.29 -1.71
N PHE A 46 -8.47 19.44 -0.39
CA PHE A 46 -8.37 20.73 0.29
C PHE A 46 -6.95 21.32 0.27
N TYR A 47 -5.92 20.51 0.54
CA TYR A 47 -4.54 21.00 0.62
C TYR A 47 -3.81 20.99 -0.72
N TYR A 48 -3.98 19.93 -1.52
CA TYR A 48 -3.25 19.76 -2.78
C TYR A 48 -3.92 20.44 -3.96
N GLY A 49 -5.23 20.73 -3.88
CA GLY A 49 -5.94 21.50 -4.90
C GLY A 49 -5.29 22.87 -5.13
N PRO A 50 -5.13 23.72 -4.11
CA PRO A 50 -4.44 25.01 -4.26
C PRO A 50 -2.94 24.88 -4.56
N LEU A 51 -2.27 23.82 -4.07
CA LEU A 51 -0.82 23.63 -4.25
C LEU A 51 -0.44 23.32 -5.70
N TYR A 52 -1.19 22.43 -6.35
CA TYR A 52 -0.92 21.99 -7.73
C TYR A 52 -1.84 22.62 -8.77
N GLY A 53 -2.88 23.35 -8.33
CA GLY A 53 -3.81 24.06 -9.20
C GLY A 53 -4.42 23.15 -10.27
N GLU A 54 -4.25 23.52 -11.54
CA GLU A 54 -4.75 22.78 -12.69
C GLU A 54 -4.15 21.38 -12.86
N GLN A 55 -2.99 21.11 -12.24
CA GLN A 55 -2.37 19.77 -12.27
C GLN A 55 -2.96 18.83 -11.23
N TRP A 56 -3.68 19.33 -10.23
CA TRP A 56 -4.23 18.48 -9.17
C TRP A 56 -5.14 17.35 -9.69
N PRO A 57 -6.08 17.57 -10.63
CA PRO A 57 -6.93 16.50 -11.15
C PRO A 57 -6.15 15.34 -11.79
N SER A 58 -5.02 15.61 -12.46
CA SER A 58 -4.19 14.56 -13.07
C SER A 58 -3.39 13.79 -12.03
N ILE A 59 -2.86 14.47 -11.00
CA ILE A 59 -2.19 13.84 -9.86
C ILE A 59 -3.17 12.95 -9.09
N ARG A 60 -4.36 13.49 -8.76
CA ARG A 60 -5.44 12.76 -8.07
C ARG A 60 -5.85 11.52 -8.85
N LEU A 61 -6.00 11.62 -10.17
CA LEU A 61 -6.27 10.47 -11.03
C LEU A 61 -5.15 9.43 -10.93
N GLY A 62 -3.88 9.86 -10.92
CA GLY A 62 -2.73 8.98 -10.75
C GLY A 62 -2.74 8.22 -9.43
N LEU A 63 -3.16 8.84 -8.33
CA LEU A 63 -3.27 8.21 -7.00
C LEU A 63 -4.42 7.19 -6.90
N LEU A 64 -5.50 7.40 -7.66
CA LEU A 64 -6.67 6.51 -7.66
C LEU A 64 -6.59 5.39 -8.70
N THR A 65 -5.60 5.45 -9.59
CA THR A 65 -5.34 4.42 -10.61
C THR A 65 -4.46 3.31 -10.02
N PRO A 66 -4.54 2.06 -10.50
CA PRO A 66 -3.60 1.02 -10.09
C PRO A 66 -2.14 1.44 -10.25
N ASN A 67 -1.35 1.21 -9.21
CA ASN A 67 0.05 1.59 -9.17
C ASN A 67 0.87 0.82 -10.21
N LYS A 68 1.78 1.53 -10.88
CA LYS A 68 2.77 0.93 -11.76
C LYS A 68 3.98 0.52 -10.92
N PHE A 69 4.35 -0.75 -10.99
CA PHE A 69 5.51 -1.28 -10.26
C PHE A 69 6.77 -1.30 -11.12
N VAL A 70 7.91 -1.16 -10.47
CA VAL A 70 9.24 -1.24 -11.10
C VAL A 70 10.02 -2.36 -10.44
N ALA A 71 10.65 -3.21 -11.24
CA ALA A 71 11.53 -4.27 -10.75
C ALA A 71 12.93 -3.73 -10.48
N VAL A 72 13.43 -3.96 -9.26
CA VAL A 72 14.82 -3.65 -8.90
C VAL A 72 15.64 -4.94 -9.00
N LEU A 73 16.56 -4.99 -9.95
CA LEU A 73 17.43 -6.16 -10.15
C LEU A 73 18.44 -6.26 -9.01
N ASN A 74 18.45 -7.40 -8.31
CA ASN A 74 19.45 -7.67 -7.29
C ASN A 74 20.83 -7.87 -7.93
N ARG A 75 21.79 -6.99 -7.62
CA ARG A 75 23.15 -7.06 -8.17
C ARG A 75 23.96 -8.25 -7.64
N PHE A 76 23.66 -8.72 -6.44
CA PHE A 76 24.42 -9.79 -5.77
C PHE A 76 23.91 -11.19 -6.09
N SER A 77 22.91 -11.31 -6.97
CA SER A 77 22.42 -12.60 -7.42
C SER A 77 23.42 -13.24 -8.39
N GLN A 78 23.71 -14.54 -8.19
CA GLN A 78 24.54 -15.32 -9.12
C GLN A 78 23.90 -15.43 -10.52
N SER A 79 22.57 -15.38 -10.60
CA SER A 79 21.81 -15.46 -11.85
C SER A 79 21.37 -14.10 -12.38
N LYS A 80 22.10 -13.03 -12.04
CA LYS A 80 21.76 -11.64 -12.43
C LYS A 80 21.48 -11.50 -13.93
N ASP A 81 22.34 -12.05 -14.78
CA ASP A 81 22.23 -11.87 -16.23
C ASP A 81 21.04 -12.63 -16.82
N VAL A 82 20.73 -13.80 -16.26
CA VAL A 82 19.52 -14.58 -16.60
C VAL A 82 18.26 -13.83 -16.19
N ASN A 83 18.23 -13.29 -14.96
CA ASN A 83 17.09 -12.49 -14.49
C ASN A 83 16.90 -11.21 -15.33
N GLU A 84 17.98 -10.59 -15.78
CA GLU A 84 17.91 -9.43 -16.68
C GLU A 84 17.35 -9.81 -18.06
N GLN A 85 17.71 -10.97 -18.60
CA GLN A 85 17.15 -11.48 -19.86
C GLN A 85 15.66 -11.79 -19.72
N ILE A 86 15.25 -12.52 -18.68
CA ILE A 86 13.84 -12.83 -18.40
C ILE A 86 13.00 -11.54 -18.34
N LEU A 87 13.49 -10.51 -17.64
CA LEU A 87 12.79 -9.23 -17.57
C LEU A 87 12.69 -8.55 -18.94
N LYS A 88 13.70 -8.65 -19.80
CA LYS A 88 13.63 -8.11 -21.17
C LYS A 88 12.63 -8.88 -22.03
N ASP A 89 12.57 -10.21 -21.90
CA ASP A 89 11.64 -11.07 -22.63
C ASP A 89 10.18 -10.77 -22.24
N LEU A 90 9.94 -10.37 -21.00
CA LEU A 90 8.65 -9.85 -20.53
C LEU A 90 8.31 -8.44 -21.06
N GLY A 91 9.18 -7.84 -21.89
CA GLY A 91 8.98 -6.52 -22.49
C GLY A 91 9.31 -5.36 -21.55
N THR A 92 10.06 -5.60 -20.47
CA THR A 92 10.44 -4.51 -19.56
C THR A 92 11.54 -3.63 -20.16
N VAL A 93 11.55 -2.36 -19.76
CA VAL A 93 12.55 -1.38 -20.21
C VAL A 93 13.38 -0.91 -19.03
N ASN A 94 14.70 -0.84 -19.22
CA ASN A 94 15.60 -0.29 -18.21
C ASN A 94 15.50 1.25 -18.19
N ILE A 95 14.68 1.77 -17.27
CA ILE A 95 14.43 3.20 -17.06
C ILE A 95 15.73 4.02 -16.92
N MET A 96 16.73 3.47 -16.25
CA MET A 96 17.99 4.18 -15.99
C MET A 96 18.83 4.32 -17.25
N LYS A 97 18.78 3.33 -18.15
CA LYS A 97 19.46 3.42 -19.46
C LYS A 97 18.79 4.48 -20.33
N PHE A 98 17.46 4.49 -20.36
CA PHE A 98 16.68 5.46 -21.13
C PHE A 98 16.90 6.90 -20.65
N LEU A 99 16.91 7.13 -19.33
CA LEU A 99 17.19 8.46 -18.80
C LEU A 99 18.60 8.93 -19.13
N ARG A 100 19.59 8.03 -19.06
CA ARG A 100 20.99 8.34 -19.38
C ARG A 100 21.23 8.66 -20.86
N SER A 101 20.48 8.06 -21.78
CA SER A 101 20.61 8.39 -23.21
C SER A 101 20.18 9.82 -23.57
N GLY A 102 19.37 10.47 -22.73
CA GLY A 102 18.96 11.86 -22.93
C GLY A 102 19.88 12.89 -22.25
N THR A 103 20.79 12.46 -21.38
CA THR A 103 21.71 13.35 -20.65
C THR A 103 23.00 13.60 -21.43
N SER A 104 23.45 14.86 -21.48
CA SER A 104 24.71 15.28 -22.11
C SER A 104 25.90 14.48 -21.57
N GLU A 105 26.81 14.05 -22.45
CA GLU A 105 28.05 13.34 -22.13
C GLU A 105 28.83 13.99 -20.97
N LYS A 106 28.84 15.32 -20.91
CA LYS A 106 29.48 16.11 -19.84
C LYS A 106 28.93 15.80 -18.43
N THR A 107 27.62 15.53 -18.33
CA THR A 107 26.99 15.17 -17.04
C THR A 107 27.33 13.75 -16.61
N LEU A 108 27.48 12.83 -17.57
CA LEU A 108 27.90 11.46 -17.30
C LEU A 108 29.34 11.41 -16.79
N GLU A 109 30.25 12.14 -17.44
CA GLU A 109 31.65 12.26 -17.00
C GLU A 109 31.78 12.79 -15.57
N ASN A 110 30.98 13.81 -15.20
CA ASN A 110 31.01 14.38 -13.85
C ASN A 110 30.49 13.39 -12.79
N LEU A 111 29.51 12.56 -13.13
CA LEU A 111 29.01 11.49 -12.26
C LEU A 111 30.04 10.38 -12.09
N GLU A 112 30.75 10.00 -13.15
CA GLU A 112 31.81 9.00 -13.10
C GLU A 112 33.00 9.47 -12.27
N LYS A 113 33.42 10.73 -12.43
CA LYS A 113 34.44 11.38 -11.59
C LYS A 113 34.05 11.33 -10.11
N ARG A 114 32.82 11.73 -9.77
CA ARG A 114 32.29 11.66 -8.39
C ARG A 114 32.25 10.23 -7.85
N LYS A 115 31.83 9.26 -8.66
CA LYS A 115 31.82 7.86 -8.24
C LYS A 115 33.24 7.33 -7.97
N ALA A 116 34.20 7.71 -8.80
CA ALA A 116 35.61 7.36 -8.61
C ALA A 116 36.20 8.03 -7.36
N GLU A 117 35.83 9.27 -7.07
CA GLU A 117 36.20 9.98 -5.83
C GLU A 117 35.63 9.28 -4.58
N ILE A 118 34.36 8.85 -4.63
CA ILE A 118 33.73 8.11 -3.53
C ILE A 118 34.44 6.77 -3.30
N LEU A 119 34.79 6.04 -4.37
CA LEU A 119 35.53 4.77 -4.27
C LEU A 119 36.96 4.94 -3.76
N LYS A 120 37.58 6.10 -3.98
CA LYS A 120 38.90 6.43 -3.45
C LYS A 120 38.85 6.84 -1.98
N LYS A 121 37.68 7.16 -1.44
CA LYS A 121 37.53 7.52 -0.02
C LYS A 121 37.63 6.24 0.81
N PRO A 122 38.59 6.14 1.76
CA PRO A 122 38.75 4.94 2.57
C PRO A 122 37.51 4.69 3.46
N LEU A 123 37.16 3.41 3.64
CA LEU A 123 36.02 2.91 4.45
C LEU A 123 36.08 3.28 5.95
N GLN A 124 37.15 3.93 6.40
CA GLN A 124 37.43 4.29 7.79
C GLN A 124 36.61 5.45 8.38
N SER A 125 35.51 5.87 7.74
CA SER A 125 34.65 6.95 8.26
C SER A 125 33.24 6.51 8.69
N LEU A 126 32.99 5.20 8.80
CA LEU A 126 31.74 4.63 9.31
C LEU A 126 31.92 3.83 10.61
N GLU A 127 33.15 3.79 11.16
CA GLU A 127 33.43 3.29 12.52
C GLU A 127 33.63 4.50 13.44
N GLY A 128 32.53 5.15 13.78
CA GLY A 128 32.47 6.22 14.75
C GLY A 128 31.03 6.37 15.16
N ASP A 129 30.76 6.09 16.43
CA ASP A 129 29.46 6.11 17.13
C ASP A 129 28.77 4.74 17.29
N VAL A 130 29.52 3.74 17.77
CA VAL A 130 28.94 2.73 18.67
C VAL A 130 29.13 3.27 20.09
N LEU A 131 28.11 3.96 20.61
CA LEU A 131 27.99 4.23 22.03
C LEU A 131 27.84 2.87 22.74
N THR A 132 28.87 2.45 23.45
CA THR A 132 28.82 1.29 24.35
C THR A 132 27.76 1.54 25.42
N GLU A 133 26.69 0.74 25.45
CA GLU A 133 25.63 0.78 26.46
C GLU A 133 26.09 0.35 27.88
N GLU A 134 27.39 0.16 28.11
CA GLU A 134 27.92 -0.35 29.38
C GLU A 134 28.20 0.72 30.46
N GLU A 135 28.02 2.01 30.19
CA GLU A 135 28.15 3.06 31.21
C GLU A 135 26.83 3.52 31.85
N ALA A 136 25.70 2.89 31.52
CA ALA A 136 24.37 3.31 32.00
C ALA A 136 23.83 2.57 33.25
N PHE A 137 24.58 1.64 33.85
CA PHE A 137 24.18 1.01 35.12
C PHE A 137 25.18 1.33 36.23
N GLY A 138 24.89 2.45 36.91
CA GLY A 138 25.63 2.90 38.08
C GLY A 138 25.62 1.87 39.21
N LYS A 139 26.78 1.75 39.86
CA LYS A 139 26.94 1.16 41.18
C LYS A 139 25.97 1.84 42.16
N ASN A 140 25.14 1.03 42.81
CA ASN A 140 24.62 1.23 44.16
C ASN A 140 24.56 -0.14 44.82
#